data_AF-A0A7C0Y3S4-F1
#
_entry.id   AF-A0A7C0Y3S4-F1
#
_cell.length_a   1.000
_cell.length_b   1.000
_cell.length_c   1.000
_cell.angle_alpha   90.00
_cell.angle_beta   90.00
_cell.angle_gamma   90.00
#
_symmetry.space_group_name_H-M   'P 1'
#
loop_
_entity.id
_entity.type
_entity.pdbx_description
1 polymer ?
#
loop_
_entity_poly.entity_id
_entity_poly.type
_entity_poly.pdbx_seq_one_letter_code
_entity_poly.pdbx_strand_id
1 'polypeptide(L)'
;MNCILYARVSTEKQAEKELSIPYQIKVMRDYARRHGFKIIGEFIDRGESAKTINRPQLKKLLQYCKEHKEVNVVLVHKIDRLARNL
;
A
#
# COMPACT_ATOMS: atom_id res chain seq x y z
N MET A 1 -17.60 4.33 1.63
CA MET A 1 -16.82 3.34 0.84
C MET A 1 -15.69 2.81 1.70
N ASN A 2 -15.46 1.50 1.71
CA ASN A 2 -14.35 0.91 2.45
C ASN A 2 -13.10 0.88 1.58
N CYS A 3 -11.97 1.27 2.16
CA CYS A 3 -10.69 1.30 1.49
C CYS A 3 -9.61 0.52 2.23
N ILE A 4 -8.66 0.00 1.46
CA ILE A 4 -7.44 -0.63 1.95
C ILE A 4 -6.25 0.23 1.55
N LEU A 5 -5.27 0.37 2.44
CA LEU A 5 -4.01 1.04 2.13
C LEU A 5 -2.94 0.00 1.79
N TYR A 6 -2.15 0.28 0.75
CA TYR A 6 -0.97 -0.51 0.43
C TYR A 6 0.26 0.38 0.29
N ALA A 7 1.29 0.08 1.08
CA ALA A 7 2.55 0.81 1.11
C ALA A 7 3.73 -0.13 0.86
N ARG A 8 4.76 0.37 0.19
CA ARG A 8 5.97 -0.40 -0.11
C ARG A 8 7.22 0.47 -0.11
N VAL A 9 8.31 -0.08 0.39
CA VAL A 9 9.68 0.46 0.27
C VAL A 9 10.66 -0.64 -0.10
N SER A 10 11.76 -0.30 -0.78
CA SER A 10 12.98 -1.12 -0.76
C SER A 10 13.87 -0.64 0.38
N THR A 11 14.73 -1.52 0.91
CA THR A 11 15.74 -1.18 1.94
C THR A 11 16.53 0.08 1.61
N GLU A 12 17.00 0.21 0.36
CA GLU A 12 17.75 1.39 -0.11
C GLU A 12 16.96 2.71 -0.03
N LYS A 13 15.63 2.65 -0.19
CA LYS A 13 14.76 3.82 -0.25
C LYS A 13 14.15 4.19 1.11
N GLN A 14 14.43 3.43 2.16
CA GLN A 14 13.97 3.77 3.52
C GLN A 14 14.61 5.06 4.05
N ALA A 15 15.79 5.45 3.55
CA ALA A 15 16.48 6.68 3.95
C ALA A 15 15.80 7.97 3.44
N GLU A 16 15.02 7.87 2.35
CA GLU A 16 14.29 9.01 1.79
C GLU A 16 12.97 9.23 2.57
N LYS A 17 12.86 10.35 3.30
CA LYS A 17 11.70 10.65 4.17
C LYS A 17 10.35 10.53 3.44
N GLU A 18 10.27 11.02 2.20
CA GLU A 18 9.05 10.98 1.36
C GLU A 18 8.72 9.60 0.79
N LEU A 19 9.70 8.70 0.80
CA LEU A 19 9.48 7.31 0.41
C LEU A 19 9.28 6.42 1.63
N SER A 20 9.46 6.91 2.86
CA SER A 20 9.24 6.12 4.07
C SER A 20 7.80 5.61 4.19
N ILE A 21 7.62 4.40 4.73
CA ILE A 21 6.29 3.82 4.98
C ILE A 21 5.41 4.74 5.85
N PRO A 22 5.89 5.33 6.97
CA PRO A 22 5.07 6.22 7.79
C PRO A 22 4.54 7.42 6.99
N TYR A 23 5.37 8.00 6.12
CA TYR A 23 4.96 9.10 5.26
C TYR A 23 3.89 8.65 4.25
N GLN A 24 4.11 7.53 3.56
CA GLN A 24 3.13 6.97 2.62
C GLN A 24 1.77 6.72 3.28
N ILE A 25 1.77 6.10 4.46
CA ILE A 25 0.54 5.82 5.22
C ILE A 25 -0.14 7.11 5.65
N LYS A 26 0.61 8.11 6.15
CA LYS A 26 0.06 9.42 6.52
C LYS A 26 -0.66 10.08 5.35
N VAL A 27 0.01 10.17 4.20
CA VAL A 27 -0.56 10.79 2.98
C VAL A 27 -1.83 10.06 2.54
N MET A 28 -1.81 8.72 2.52
CA MET A 28 -2.98 7.93 2.14
C MET A 28 -4.13 8.03 3.14
N ARG A 29 -3.84 8.11 4.44
CA ARG A 29 -4.86 8.33 5.49
C ARG A 29 -5.52 9.70 5.36
N ASP A 30 -4.73 10.73 5.11
CA ASP A 30 -5.27 12.08 4.86
C ASP A 30 -6.10 12.14 3.57
N TYR A 31 -5.68 11.42 2.53
CA TYR A 31 -6.48 11.27 1.32
C TYR A 31 -7.81 10.57 1.61
N ALA A 32 -7.77 9.40 2.26
CA ALA A 32 -8.97 8.65 2.64
C ALA A 32 -9.94 9.49 3.47
N ARG A 33 -9.43 10.21 4.48
CA ARG A 33 -10.21 11.10 5.33
C ARG A 33 -10.91 12.20 4.53
N ARG A 34 -10.19 12.88 3.63
CA ARG A 34 -10.76 13.95 2.78
C ARG A 34 -11.85 13.45 1.84
N HIS A 35 -11.82 12.18 1.46
CA HIS A 35 -12.78 11.56 0.55
C HIS A 35 -13.85 10.72 1.25
N GLY A 36 -13.90 10.73 2.60
CA GLY A 36 -14.88 9.96 3.36
C GLY A 36 -14.73 8.44 3.23
N PHE A 37 -13.52 7.95 2.96
CA PHE A 37 -13.24 6.52 2.89
C PHE A 37 -12.98 5.95 4.28
N LYS A 38 -13.57 4.80 4.57
CA LYS A 38 -13.32 4.04 5.80
C LYS A 38 -12.17 3.08 5.57
N ILE A 39 -11.05 3.30 6.26
CA ILE A 39 -9.90 2.39 6.16
C ILE A 39 -10.22 1.11 6.94
N ILE A 40 -10.19 -0.03 6.25
CA ILE A 40 -10.49 -1.35 6.84
C ILE A 40 -9.27 -2.28 6.88
N GLY A 41 -8.14 -1.86 6.31
CA GLY A 41 -6.90 -2.63 6.34
C GLY A 41 -5.70 -1.88 5.79
N GLU A 42 -4.51 -2.27 6.24
CA GLU A 42 -3.23 -1.72 5.79
C GLU A 42 -2.25 -2.86 5.50
N PHE A 43 -1.68 -2.89 4.30
CA PHE A 43 -0.77 -3.93 3.82
C PHE A 43 0.58 -3.30 3.46
N ILE A 44 1.66 -3.77 4.08
CA ILE A 44 2.94 -3.05 4.06
C ILE A 44 4.09 -3.99 3.66
N ASP A 45 4.61 -3.83 2.44
CA ASP A 45 5.81 -4.55 2.00
C ASP A 45 7.08 -3.74 2.31
N ARG A 46 7.80 -4.15 3.36
CA ARG A 46 9.12 -3.65 3.71
C ARG A 46 10.14 -4.52 2.95
N GLY A 47 10.63 -4.04 1.80
CA GLY A 47 11.49 -4.83 0.93
C GLY A 47 12.83 -5.12 1.58
N GLU A 48 12.97 -6.28 2.21
CA GLU A 48 14.11 -6.69 3.04
C GLU A 48 15.41 -6.96 2.27
N SER A 49 15.42 -6.97 0.93
CA SER A 49 16.68 -6.99 0.18
C SER A 49 16.49 -6.53 -1.28
N ALA A 50 17.57 -6.04 -1.89
CA ALA A 50 17.61 -5.70 -3.33
C ALA A 50 17.34 -6.93 -4.25
N LYS A 51 17.41 -8.16 -3.72
CA LYS A 51 17.23 -9.41 -4.46
C LYS A 51 15.83 -10.02 -4.31
N THR A 52 15.08 -9.67 -3.26
CA THR A 52 13.80 -10.32 -3.00
C THR A 52 12.64 -9.43 -3.47
N ILE A 53 12.15 -9.72 -4.68
CA ILE A 53 10.94 -9.12 -5.28
C ILE A 53 9.66 -9.64 -4.60
N ASN A 54 9.75 -10.38 -3.49
CA ASN A 54 8.56 -10.89 -2.82
C ASN A 54 7.74 -9.72 -2.26
N ARG A 55 6.49 -9.64 -2.73
CA ARG A 55 5.45 -8.72 -2.26
C ARG A 55 4.37 -9.54 -1.52
N PRO A 56 4.70 -10.16 -0.37
CA PRO A 56 3.77 -11.01 0.35
C PRO A 56 2.53 -10.25 0.79
N GLN A 57 2.65 -8.97 1.15
CA GLN A 57 1.51 -8.17 1.56
C GLN A 57 0.63 -7.78 0.38
N LEU A 58 1.21 -7.55 -0.81
CA LEU A 58 0.40 -7.40 -2.03
C LEU A 58 -0.41 -8.68 -2.32
N LYS A 59 0.20 -9.86 -2.21
CA LYS A 59 -0.52 -11.13 -2.41
C LYS A 59 -1.66 -11.30 -1.41
N LYS A 60 -1.42 -11.00 -0.13
CA LYS A 60 -2.44 -11.02 0.92
C LYS A 60 -3.56 -10.01 0.66
N LEU A 61 -3.23 -8.80 0.23
CA LEU A 61 -4.21 -7.78 -0.15
C LEU A 61 -5.11 -8.26 -1.28
N LEU A 62 -4.52 -8.85 -2.33
CA LEU A 62 -5.29 -9.35 -3.47
C LEU A 62 -6.23 -10.49 -3.04
N GLN A 63 -5.75 -11.39 -2.18
CA GLN A 63 -6.59 -12.45 -1.62
C GLN A 63 -7.71 -11.88 -0.74
N TYR A 64 -7.40 -10.93 0.13
CA TYR A 64 -8.38 -10.25 0.97
C TYR A 64 -9.46 -9.58 0.12
N CYS A 65 -9.10 -8.87 -0.95
CA CYS A 65 -10.08 -8.26 -1.85
C CYS A 65 -10.96 -9.30 -2.59
N LYS A 66 -10.45 -10.52 -2.81
CA LYS A 66 -11.26 -11.59 -3.40
C LYS A 66 -12.31 -12.12 -2.43
N GLU A 67 -11.92 -12.28 -1.17
CA GLU A 67 -12.76 -12.81 -0.08
C GLU A 67 -13.76 -11.78 0.45
N HIS A 68 -13.37 -10.50 0.47
CA HIS A 68 -14.11 -9.40 1.06
C HIS A 68 -14.67 -8.46 -0.03
N LYS A 69 -15.94 -8.65 -0.41
CA LYS A 69 -16.62 -7.84 -1.44
C LYS A 69 -16.96 -6.42 -0.96
N GLU A 70 -16.88 -6.18 0.33
CA GLU A 70 -17.07 -4.86 0.94
C GLU A 70 -15.93 -3.88 0.65
N VAL A 71 -14.79 -4.37 0.13
CA VAL A 71 -13.67 -3.52 -0.29
C VAL A 71 -14.03 -2.80 -1.58
N ASN A 72 -14.07 -1.46 -1.55
CA ASN A 72 -14.40 -0.65 -2.72
C ASN A 72 -13.18 0.01 -3.36
N VAL A 73 -12.14 0.31 -2.56
CA VAL A 73 -10.99 1.11 -3.01
C VAL A 73 -9.69 0.53 -2.45
N VAL A 74 -8.65 0.46 -3.28
CA VAL A 74 -7.27 0.23 -2.84
C VAL A 74 -6.47 1.51 -3.08
N LEU A 75 -5.97 2.12 -2.01
CA LEU A 75 -5.12 3.30 -2.07
C LEU A 75 -3.66 2.88 -2.06
N VAL A 76 -2.90 3.47 -2.99
CA VAL A 76 -1.45 3.34 -3.09
C VAL A 76 -0.82 4.72 -3.20
N HIS A 77 0.38 4.90 -2.64
CA HIS A 77 1.05 6.21 -2.67
C HIS A 77 1.45 6.63 -4.10
N LYS A 78 1.87 5.69 -4.94
CA LYS A 78 2.16 5.90 -6.37
C LYS A 78 1.88 4.63 -7.17
N ILE A 79 1.40 4.75 -8.41
CA ILE A 79 1.02 3.61 -9.27
C ILE A 79 2.23 2.70 -9.58
N ASP A 80 3.43 3.26 -9.70
CA ASP A 80 4.68 2.52 -9.90
C ASP A 80 5.02 1.57 -8.73
N ARG A 81 4.29 1.66 -7.61
CA ARG A 81 4.38 0.75 -6.45
C ARG A 81 3.45 -0.46 -6.57
N LEU A 82 2.42 -0.41 -7.42
CA LEU A 82 1.49 -1.51 -7.67
C LEU A 82 1.99 -2.38 -8.84
N ALA A 83 2.22 -1.79 -10.01
CA ALA A 83 2.76 -2.46 -11.19
C ALA A 83 3.69 -1.50 -11.91
N ARG A 84 4.91 -1.93 -12.22
CA ARG A 84 5.88 -1.09 -12.95
C ARG A 84 5.83 -1.30 -14.47
N ASN A 85 4.96 -2.18 -14.94
CA ASN A 85 4.61 -2.38 -16.34
C ASN A 85 3.12 -2.73 -16.36
N LEU A 86 2.29 -1.82 -16.88
CA LEU A 86 0.99 -2.14 -17.44
C LEU A 86 1.18 -2.15 -18.96
#